data_AF-A0A3G6IVD3-F1
#
_entry.id   AF-A0A3G6IVD3-F1
#
_cell.length_a   1.000
_cell.length_b   1.000
_cell.length_c   1.000
_cell.angle_alpha   90.00
_cell.angle_beta   90.00
_cell.angle_gamma   90.00
#
_symmetry.space_group_name_H-M   'P 1'
#
loop_
_entity.id
_entity.type
_entity.pdbx_description
1 polymer ?
#
loop_
_entity_poly.entity_id
_entity_poly.type
_entity_poly.pdbx_seq_one_letter_code
_entity_poly.pdbx_strand_id
1 'polypeptide(L)'
;MPGCLRLKCWPLGSTRKGLFLVNASEIFPNSQRDVDSRFDIEEPSEEFFKAQEQELFDAPRCALIVLVTDHTMRSGVDTDRLTAELLSEADFKVDGVVEVTKRRSEIRKAIETGVAGGVDLVLTVGGTGVGPRDHTPEVTRDLLDKNVPGIAQALRASGLACGAVDACTSRGIAGVSGSTVIVNLAASRAAIRDGMATLPPLVHHLIDQLRRASMDV
;
A
#
# COMPACT_ATOMS: atom_id res chain seq x y z
N MET A 1 15.74 51.46 -9.87
CA MET A 1 16.82 50.60 -9.36
C MET A 1 16.57 49.17 -9.83
N PRO A 2 17.32 48.65 -10.83
CA PRO A 2 17.21 47.26 -11.24
C PRO A 2 18.21 46.37 -10.47
N GLY A 3 17.72 45.30 -9.85
CA GLY A 3 18.49 44.38 -9.02
C GLY A 3 19.05 43.19 -9.80
N CYS A 4 20.36 43.27 -10.08
CA CYS A 4 21.38 42.23 -10.00
C CYS A 4 21.05 40.77 -10.44
N LEU A 5 21.40 40.44 -11.71
CA LEU A 5 21.81 39.09 -12.09
C LEU A 5 23.24 38.82 -11.57
N ARG A 6 23.45 37.70 -10.88
CA ARG A 6 24.78 37.19 -10.50
C ARG A 6 25.19 36.07 -11.45
N LEU A 7 26.01 36.42 -12.45
CA LEU A 7 26.76 35.49 -13.29
C LEU A 7 28.02 35.02 -12.52
N LYS A 8 28.25 33.70 -12.49
CA LYS A 8 29.50 33.11 -11.99
C LYS A 8 30.56 33.12 -13.10
N CYS A 9 31.69 33.74 -12.82
CA CYS A 9 32.90 33.71 -13.65
C CYS A 9 33.59 32.35 -13.62
N TRP A 10 34.09 31.91 -14.78
CA TRP A 10 35.13 30.88 -14.93
C TRP A 10 36.45 31.58 -15.32
N PRO A 11 37.64 31.18 -14.81
CA PRO A 11 38.89 31.87 -15.16
C PRO A 11 39.34 31.61 -16.61
N LEU A 12 39.68 32.69 -17.32
CA LEU A 12 40.39 32.65 -18.61
C LEU A 12 41.89 32.39 -18.41
N GLY A 13 42.45 31.52 -19.25
CA GLY A 13 43.86 31.48 -19.58
C GLY A 13 44.09 31.93 -21.04
N SER A 14 44.74 33.10 -21.19
CA SER A 14 45.70 33.52 -22.25
C SER A 14 45.76 32.69 -23.55
N THR A 15 45.69 33.23 -24.78
CA THR A 15 46.58 34.27 -25.36
C THR A 15 46.04 34.78 -26.71
N ARG A 16 46.33 36.06 -27.03
CA ARG A 16 46.40 36.73 -28.35
C ARG A 16 45.12 37.25 -29.05
N LYS A 17 45.00 38.58 -28.94
CA LYS A 17 44.66 39.64 -29.92
C LYS A 17 44.13 39.20 -31.30
N GLY A 18 42.95 39.73 -31.63
CA GLY A 18 42.45 39.89 -33.00
C GLY A 18 41.05 40.50 -33.01
N LEU A 19 40.95 41.83 -33.12
CA LEU A 19 39.69 42.54 -33.34
C LEU A 19 39.33 42.40 -34.83
N PHE A 20 38.41 41.49 -35.16
CA PHE A 20 37.79 41.43 -36.48
C PHE A 20 36.37 41.99 -36.37
N LEU A 21 36.16 43.15 -37.01
CA LEU A 21 34.82 43.64 -37.34
C LEU A 21 34.28 42.72 -38.44
N VAL A 22 33.37 41.82 -38.09
CA VAL A 22 32.62 41.03 -39.07
C VAL A 22 31.27 41.70 -39.28
N ASN A 23 30.98 42.00 -40.54
CA ASN A 23 29.79 42.69 -40.98
C ASN A 23 28.53 41.86 -40.68
N ALA A 24 27.50 42.48 -40.11
CA ALA A 24 26.35 41.81 -39.50
C ALA A 24 25.28 41.31 -40.50
N SER A 25 25.64 41.01 -41.75
CA SER A 25 24.68 40.66 -42.81
C SER A 25 24.98 39.37 -43.59
N GLU A 26 25.99 38.59 -43.21
CA GLU A 26 26.43 37.41 -44.01
C GLU A 26 26.47 36.08 -43.25
N ILE A 27 25.64 35.89 -42.21
CA ILE A 27 25.57 34.60 -41.48
C ILE A 27 24.13 34.15 -41.25
N PHE A 28 23.29 34.26 -42.28
CA PHE A 28 22.03 33.52 -42.33
C PHE A 28 21.82 32.96 -43.74
N PRO A 29 22.45 31.81 -44.09
CA PRO A 29 21.84 30.97 -45.10
C PRO A 29 20.48 30.55 -44.55
N ASN A 30 19.45 30.88 -45.33
CA ASN A 30 18.05 30.57 -45.09
C ASN A 30 17.89 29.05 -44.92
N SER A 31 18.03 28.56 -43.70
CA SER A 31 17.68 27.19 -43.33
C SER A 31 16.45 27.28 -42.42
N GLN A 32 15.28 27.35 -43.02
CA GLN A 32 14.14 26.61 -42.50
C GLN A 32 14.56 25.15 -42.47
N ARG A 33 15.29 24.78 -41.41
CA ARG A 33 15.43 23.41 -40.99
C ARG A 33 14.12 23.09 -40.30
N ASP A 34 13.41 22.14 -40.88
CA ASP A 34 12.27 21.46 -40.28
C ASP A 34 12.57 21.17 -38.81
N VAL A 35 11.87 21.85 -37.90
CA VAL A 35 11.91 21.58 -36.46
C VAL A 35 10.71 20.72 -36.06
N ASP A 36 10.18 19.92 -37.00
CA ASP A 36 9.04 19.02 -36.78
C ASP A 36 9.47 17.58 -36.40
N SER A 37 10.73 17.35 -36.05
CA SER A 37 11.24 16.00 -35.74
C SER A 37 11.60 15.80 -34.26
N ARG A 38 10.80 16.34 -33.32
CA ARG A 38 11.09 16.13 -31.89
C ARG A 38 9.85 15.71 -31.13
N PHE A 39 9.88 14.42 -30.80
CA PHE A 39 8.92 13.60 -30.08
C PHE A 39 7.80 13.03 -30.96
N ASP A 40 8.16 12.07 -31.81
CA ASP A 40 7.27 10.95 -32.12
C ASP A 40 7.04 10.19 -30.80
N ILE A 41 6.10 10.69 -29.99
CA ILE A 41 5.54 9.92 -28.88
C ILE A 41 4.64 8.92 -29.58
N GLU A 42 5.20 7.77 -29.96
CA GLU A 42 4.42 6.65 -30.47
C GLU A 42 3.41 6.29 -29.38
N GLU A 43 2.12 6.48 -29.68
CA GLU A 43 1.06 6.13 -28.74
C GLU A 43 1.19 4.64 -28.40
N PRO A 44 1.19 4.26 -27.11
CA PRO A 44 1.35 2.87 -26.74
C PRO A 44 0.27 2.01 -27.40
N SER A 45 0.66 0.87 -27.95
CA SER A 45 -0.28 -0.03 -28.62
C SER A 45 -1.29 -0.61 -27.63
N GLU A 46 -2.48 -1.03 -28.12
CA GLU A 46 -3.45 -1.75 -27.28
C GLU A 46 -2.85 -2.99 -26.60
N GLU A 47 -1.87 -3.64 -27.25
CA GLU A 47 -1.17 -4.80 -26.71
C GLU A 47 -0.29 -4.43 -25.51
N PHE A 48 0.34 -3.24 -25.54
CA PHE A 48 1.11 -2.72 -24.41
C PHE A 48 0.22 -2.47 -23.19
N PHE A 49 -0.96 -1.85 -23.39
CA PHE A 49 -1.92 -1.66 -22.31
C PHE A 49 -2.37 -3.01 -21.73
N LYS A 50 -2.84 -3.95 -22.57
CA LYS A 50 -3.25 -5.29 -22.11
C LYS A 50 -2.15 -6.03 -21.35
N ALA A 51 -0.90 -5.93 -21.78
CA ALA A 51 0.23 -6.53 -21.07
C ALA A 51 0.45 -5.90 -19.69
N GLN A 52 0.36 -4.58 -19.59
CA GLN A 52 0.50 -3.85 -18.33
C GLN A 52 -0.66 -4.12 -17.36
N GLU A 53 -1.88 -4.26 -17.89
CA GLU A 53 -3.05 -4.71 -17.12
C GLU A 53 -2.84 -6.10 -16.55
N GLN A 54 -2.38 -7.04 -17.39
CA GLN A 54 -2.09 -8.41 -17.00
C GLN A 54 -1.00 -8.46 -15.91
N GLU A 55 0.07 -7.66 -16.05
CA GLU A 55 1.12 -7.53 -15.03
C GLU A 55 0.59 -7.02 -13.68
N LEU A 56 -0.38 -6.09 -13.68
CA LEU A 56 -0.98 -5.58 -12.45
C LEU A 56 -1.87 -6.63 -11.75
N PHE A 57 -2.56 -7.46 -12.52
CA PHE A 57 -3.33 -8.59 -11.97
C PHE A 57 -2.43 -9.70 -11.45
N ASP A 58 -1.32 -9.96 -12.14
CA ASP A 58 -0.34 -10.97 -11.76
C ASP A 58 0.61 -10.49 -10.65
N ALA A 59 0.60 -9.20 -10.31
CA ALA A 59 1.39 -8.64 -9.23
C ALA A 59 1.03 -9.31 -7.88
N PRO A 60 2.02 -9.73 -7.08
CA PRO A 60 1.78 -10.38 -5.80
C PRO A 60 0.99 -9.46 -4.88
N ARG A 61 0.05 -10.04 -4.13
CA ARG A 61 -0.74 -9.28 -3.16
C ARG A 61 0.10 -9.04 -1.91
N CYS A 62 0.32 -7.78 -1.55
CA CYS A 62 1.10 -7.41 -0.38
C CYS A 62 0.23 -7.35 0.88
N ALA A 63 0.74 -7.89 1.98
CA ALA A 63 0.07 -7.84 3.28
C ALA A 63 0.98 -7.27 4.38
N LEU A 64 0.41 -6.44 5.25
CA LEU A 64 1.00 -5.99 6.51
C LEU A 64 0.26 -6.63 7.69
N ILE A 65 1.01 -7.27 8.60
CA ILE A 65 0.46 -7.83 9.83
C ILE A 65 0.67 -6.83 10.97
N VAL A 66 -0.39 -6.54 11.72
CA VAL A 66 -0.34 -5.68 12.91
C VAL A 66 -0.76 -6.48 14.14
N LEU A 67 0.20 -6.86 14.98
CA LEU A 67 -0.05 -7.58 16.23
C LEU A 67 -0.37 -6.57 17.33
N VAL A 68 -1.56 -6.67 17.92
CA VAL A 68 -2.06 -5.72 18.92
C VAL A 68 -2.06 -6.38 20.30
N THR A 69 -0.98 -6.18 21.07
CA THR A 69 -0.72 -6.87 22.35
C THR A 69 -0.03 -5.96 23.36
N ASP A 70 -0.37 -6.12 24.66
CA ASP A 70 0.35 -5.47 25.77
C ASP A 70 1.42 -6.38 26.40
N HIS A 71 1.53 -7.63 25.92
CA HIS A 71 2.42 -8.63 26.47
C HIS A 71 3.43 -9.02 25.40
N THR A 72 4.64 -8.50 25.54
CA THR A 72 5.76 -8.80 24.65
C THR A 72 6.30 -10.23 24.80
N MET A 73 5.96 -10.99 25.86
CA MET A 73 6.80 -12.16 26.25
C MET A 73 6.10 -13.44 26.73
N ARG A 74 4.77 -13.63 26.63
CA ARG A 74 4.13 -14.86 27.19
C ARG A 74 3.11 -15.62 26.33
N SER A 75 2.71 -15.11 25.18
CA SER A 75 1.82 -15.83 24.24
C SER A 75 2.31 -15.80 22.79
N GLY A 76 3.46 -15.15 22.55
CA GLY A 76 3.83 -14.58 21.25
C GLY A 76 5.03 -15.18 20.53
N VAL A 77 5.60 -16.32 20.99
CA VAL A 77 6.84 -16.82 20.37
C VAL A 77 6.64 -17.30 18.91
N ASP A 78 5.39 -17.51 18.46
CA ASP A 78 5.10 -17.93 17.08
C ASP A 78 3.83 -17.29 16.46
N THR A 79 3.30 -16.18 17.00
CA THR A 79 2.06 -15.60 16.42
C THR A 79 2.34 -14.85 15.11
N ASP A 80 3.43 -14.09 15.11
CA ASP A 80 4.02 -13.47 13.91
C ASP A 80 4.29 -14.53 12.84
N ARG A 81 5.01 -15.59 13.19
CA ARG A 81 5.39 -16.68 12.30
C ARG A 81 4.19 -17.42 11.76
N LEU A 82 3.26 -17.83 12.64
CA LEU A 82 2.02 -18.50 12.23
C LEU A 82 1.21 -17.67 11.23
N THR A 83 1.05 -16.37 11.53
CA THR A 83 0.24 -15.49 10.68
C THR A 83 0.92 -15.23 9.35
N ALA A 84 2.25 -15.05 9.34
CA ALA A 84 3.03 -14.85 8.13
C ALA A 84 3.06 -16.10 7.23
N GLU A 85 3.22 -17.29 7.81
CA GLU A 85 3.16 -18.57 7.09
C GLU A 85 1.78 -18.76 6.44
N LEU A 86 0.70 -18.58 7.19
CA LEU A 86 -0.67 -18.73 6.67
C LEU A 86 -1.01 -17.70 5.56
N LEU A 87 -0.50 -16.47 5.66
CA LEU A 87 -0.66 -15.47 4.60
C LEU A 87 0.14 -15.84 3.34
N SER A 88 1.35 -16.36 3.53
CA SER A 88 2.19 -16.82 2.40
C SER A 88 1.56 -18.01 1.68
N GLU A 89 0.97 -18.95 2.42
CA GLU A 89 0.18 -20.07 1.87
C GLU A 89 -1.09 -19.60 1.14
N ALA A 90 -1.57 -18.40 1.46
CA ALA A 90 -2.73 -17.75 0.86
C ALA A 90 -2.33 -16.75 -0.25
N ASP A 91 -1.16 -16.92 -0.88
CA ASP A 91 -0.68 -16.10 -2.00
C ASP A 91 -0.52 -14.60 -1.67
N PHE A 92 -0.21 -14.27 -0.41
CA PHE A 92 0.23 -12.93 -0.01
C PHE A 92 1.75 -12.86 0.19
N LYS A 93 2.37 -11.82 -0.34
CA LYS A 93 3.71 -11.37 0.05
C LYS A 93 3.60 -10.58 1.36
N VAL A 94 4.18 -11.11 2.43
CA VAL A 94 4.21 -10.41 3.74
C VAL A 94 5.31 -9.36 3.74
N ASP A 95 4.93 -8.09 3.67
CA ASP A 95 5.88 -6.96 3.66
C ASP A 95 6.44 -6.65 5.04
N GLY A 96 5.74 -7.05 6.10
CA GLY A 96 6.24 -6.93 7.47
C GLY A 96 5.24 -7.35 8.54
N VAL A 97 5.77 -7.49 9.75
CA VAL A 97 5.00 -7.68 10.99
C VAL A 97 5.33 -6.53 11.92
N VAL A 98 4.31 -5.82 12.39
CA VAL A 98 4.44 -4.71 13.33
C VAL A 98 3.72 -5.07 14.62
N GLU A 99 4.45 -5.07 15.73
CA GLU A 99 3.85 -5.22 17.06
C GLU A 99 3.58 -3.84 17.67
N VAL A 100 2.35 -3.64 18.16
CA VAL A 100 1.90 -2.41 18.81
C VAL A 100 1.19 -2.71 20.11
N THR A 101 1.26 -1.76 21.05
CA THR A 101 0.46 -1.85 22.27
C THR A 101 -1.02 -1.59 21.99
N LYS A 102 -1.90 -1.89 22.95
CA LYS A 102 -3.35 -1.63 22.83
C LYS A 102 -3.73 -0.14 22.91
N ARG A 103 -2.81 0.76 22.54
CA ARG A 103 -3.04 2.21 22.49
C ARG A 103 -3.61 2.61 21.13
N ARG A 104 -4.69 3.39 21.15
CA ARG A 104 -5.38 3.85 19.92
C ARG A 104 -4.43 4.48 18.91
N SER A 105 -3.52 5.34 19.36
CA SER A 105 -2.57 6.04 18.50
C SER A 105 -1.57 5.10 17.83
N GLU A 106 -1.14 4.04 18.51
CA GLU A 106 -0.18 3.07 17.95
C GLU A 106 -0.87 2.15 16.94
N ILE A 107 -2.06 1.64 17.26
CA ILE A 107 -2.88 0.86 16.34
C ILE A 107 -3.18 1.68 15.07
N ARG A 108 -3.61 2.94 15.24
CA ARG A 108 -3.92 3.85 14.13
C ARG A 108 -2.72 4.04 13.22
N LYS A 109 -1.58 4.42 13.81
CA LYS A 109 -0.35 4.66 13.05
C LYS A 109 0.10 3.43 12.26
N ALA A 110 -0.01 2.23 12.84
CA ALA A 110 0.36 0.99 12.16
C ALA A 110 -0.55 0.70 10.95
N ILE A 111 -1.87 0.86 11.10
CA ILE A 111 -2.81 0.68 10.00
C ILE A 111 -2.58 1.74 8.91
N GLU A 112 -2.46 3.02 9.29
CA GLU A 112 -2.18 4.12 8.36
C GLU A 112 -0.86 3.93 7.61
N THR A 113 0.16 3.34 8.25
CA THR A 113 1.43 3.00 7.59
C THR A 113 1.24 1.96 6.49
N GLY A 114 0.41 0.94 6.72
CA GLY A 114 0.05 -0.04 5.69
C GLY A 114 -0.70 0.60 4.53
N VAL A 115 -1.73 1.39 4.83
CA VAL A 115 -2.54 2.09 3.82
C VAL A 115 -1.67 3.04 2.99
N ALA A 116 -0.85 3.88 3.63
CA ALA A 116 0.04 4.80 2.93
C ALA A 116 1.17 4.08 2.16
N GLY A 117 1.56 2.89 2.62
CA GLY A 117 2.51 2.01 1.94
C GLY A 117 1.92 1.28 0.73
N GLY A 118 0.61 1.38 0.49
CA GLY A 118 -0.06 0.77 -0.66
C GLY A 118 -0.17 -0.76 -0.57
N VAL A 119 -0.18 -1.34 0.63
CA VAL A 119 -0.40 -2.79 0.77
C VAL A 119 -1.85 -3.14 0.40
N ASP A 120 -2.07 -4.33 -0.16
CA ASP A 120 -3.42 -4.78 -0.53
C ASP A 120 -4.23 -5.21 0.71
N LEU A 121 -3.56 -5.73 1.75
CA LEU A 121 -4.18 -6.19 3.00
C LEU A 121 -3.45 -5.68 4.24
N VAL A 122 -4.18 -5.06 5.18
CA VAL A 122 -3.74 -4.89 6.56
C VAL A 122 -4.53 -5.86 7.45
N LEU A 123 -3.82 -6.82 8.04
CA LEU A 123 -4.38 -7.81 8.95
C LEU A 123 -3.99 -7.48 10.38
N THR A 124 -4.94 -7.00 11.18
CA THR A 124 -4.69 -6.78 12.61
C THR A 124 -5.04 -8.03 13.41
N VAL A 125 -4.20 -8.44 14.34
CA VAL A 125 -4.43 -9.60 15.22
C VAL A 125 -4.50 -9.12 16.67
N GLY A 126 -5.69 -9.22 17.28
CA GLY A 126 -5.92 -8.85 18.67
C GLY A 126 -6.58 -7.48 18.89
N GLY A 127 -6.87 -7.20 20.16
CA GLY A 127 -7.55 -5.97 20.57
C GLY A 127 -9.04 -5.88 20.17
N THR A 128 -9.67 -7.01 19.87
CA THR A 128 -11.09 -7.11 19.44
C THR A 128 -12.06 -7.61 20.53
N GLY A 129 -11.57 -7.89 21.73
CA GLY A 129 -12.37 -8.32 22.88
C GLY A 129 -13.23 -7.20 23.49
N VAL A 130 -13.89 -7.44 24.61
CA VAL A 130 -14.72 -6.44 25.31
C VAL A 130 -13.96 -5.66 26.38
N GLY A 131 -12.64 -5.85 26.49
CA GLY A 131 -11.83 -5.17 27.49
C GLY A 131 -11.75 -3.67 27.24
N PRO A 132 -11.51 -2.85 28.29
CA PRO A 132 -11.50 -1.39 28.18
C PRO A 132 -10.35 -0.84 27.33
N ARG A 133 -9.40 -1.69 26.93
CA ARG A 133 -8.27 -1.36 26.04
C ARG A 133 -8.40 -1.99 24.66
N ASP A 134 -9.40 -2.83 24.44
CA ASP A 134 -9.63 -3.46 23.14
C ASP A 134 -10.26 -2.40 22.21
N HIS A 135 -9.42 -1.71 21.45
CA HIS A 135 -9.82 -0.56 20.64
C HIS A 135 -9.60 -0.77 19.14
N THR A 136 -9.12 -1.95 18.73
CA THR A 136 -8.81 -2.23 17.33
C THR A 136 -10.03 -1.99 16.42
N PRO A 137 -11.25 -2.48 16.73
CA PRO A 137 -12.40 -2.27 15.88
C PRO A 137 -12.80 -0.79 15.75
N GLU A 138 -12.71 -0.01 16.82
CA GLU A 138 -13.02 1.42 16.80
C GLU A 138 -12.00 2.19 15.97
N VAL A 139 -10.71 1.91 16.16
CA VAL A 139 -9.65 2.56 15.38
C VAL A 139 -9.77 2.20 13.91
N THR A 140 -9.99 0.93 13.59
CA THR A 140 -10.23 0.49 12.21
C THR A 140 -11.43 1.21 11.63
N ARG A 141 -12.54 1.34 12.36
CA ARG A 141 -13.77 1.98 11.86
C ARG A 141 -13.54 3.41 11.40
N ASP A 142 -12.77 4.17 12.17
CA ASP A 142 -12.45 5.56 11.85
C ASP A 142 -11.55 5.71 10.60
N LEU A 143 -10.96 4.62 10.12
CA LEU A 143 -10.08 4.58 8.95
C LEU A 143 -10.76 4.01 7.71
N LEU A 144 -11.95 3.40 7.83
CA LEU A 144 -12.63 2.79 6.69
C LEU A 144 -13.37 3.83 5.86
N ASP A 145 -13.13 3.84 4.55
CA ASP A 145 -13.99 4.53 3.58
C ASP A 145 -15.28 3.73 3.34
N LYS A 146 -15.16 2.41 3.31
CA LYS A 146 -16.27 1.48 3.07
C LYS A 146 -16.21 0.31 4.04
N ASN A 147 -17.30 0.09 4.77
CA ASN A 147 -17.43 -1.07 5.66
C ASN A 147 -17.88 -2.30 4.87
N VAL A 148 -17.27 -3.46 5.13
CA VAL A 148 -17.60 -4.74 4.50
C VAL A 148 -17.98 -5.75 5.61
N PRO A 149 -19.20 -5.64 6.17
CA PRO A 149 -19.60 -6.45 7.32
C PRO A 149 -19.65 -7.96 7.03
N GLY A 150 -19.80 -8.36 5.77
CA GLY A 150 -19.85 -9.75 5.34
C GLY A 150 -18.60 -10.56 5.74
N ILE A 151 -17.41 -9.96 5.66
CA ILE A 151 -16.17 -10.62 6.10
C ILE A 151 -16.20 -10.88 7.61
N ALA A 152 -16.55 -9.85 8.40
CA ALA A 152 -16.63 -9.99 9.85
C ALA A 152 -17.70 -11.01 10.29
N GLN A 153 -18.81 -11.09 9.55
CA GLN A 153 -19.85 -12.10 9.77
C GLN A 153 -19.34 -13.52 9.46
N ALA A 154 -18.66 -13.72 8.33
CA ALA A 154 -18.08 -15.00 7.94
C ALA A 154 -17.05 -15.50 8.97
N LEU A 155 -16.16 -14.61 9.41
CA LEU A 155 -15.14 -14.94 10.43
C LEU A 155 -15.77 -15.35 11.76
N ARG A 156 -16.82 -14.64 12.22
CA ARG A 156 -17.55 -15.04 13.45
C ARG A 156 -18.29 -16.35 13.28
N ALA A 157 -18.91 -16.59 12.12
CA ALA A 157 -19.64 -17.81 11.84
C ALA A 157 -18.70 -19.03 11.78
N SER A 158 -17.55 -18.91 11.13
CA SER A 158 -16.52 -19.96 11.13
C SER A 158 -15.96 -20.19 12.53
N GLY A 159 -15.64 -19.11 13.25
CA GLY A 159 -15.17 -19.18 14.62
C GLY A 159 -16.14 -19.90 15.57
N LEU A 160 -17.44 -19.68 15.39
CA LEU A 160 -18.49 -20.41 16.11
C LEU A 160 -18.47 -21.90 15.76
N ALA A 161 -18.36 -22.23 14.47
CA ALA A 161 -18.38 -23.61 13.99
C ALA A 161 -17.16 -24.43 14.48
N CYS A 162 -15.98 -23.83 14.57
CA CYS A 162 -14.77 -24.50 15.04
C CYS A 162 -14.55 -24.41 16.57
N GLY A 163 -15.39 -23.67 17.30
CA GLY A 163 -15.29 -23.50 18.75
C GLY A 163 -14.26 -22.46 19.22
N ALA A 164 -13.76 -21.61 18.32
CA ALA A 164 -12.91 -20.47 18.68
C ALA A 164 -13.77 -19.35 19.32
N VAL A 165 -13.91 -19.40 20.65
CA VAL A 165 -14.79 -18.50 21.42
C VAL A 165 -14.44 -17.02 21.21
N ASP A 166 -13.15 -16.68 21.15
CA ASP A 166 -12.71 -15.30 20.93
C ASP A 166 -12.98 -14.83 19.49
N ALA A 167 -12.92 -15.72 18.49
CA ALA A 167 -13.33 -15.40 17.12
C ALA A 167 -14.85 -15.15 17.04
N CYS A 168 -15.67 -16.06 17.60
CA CYS A 168 -17.13 -15.94 17.59
C CYS A 168 -17.64 -14.66 18.27
N THR A 169 -17.00 -14.27 19.38
CA THR A 169 -17.39 -13.08 20.16
C THR A 169 -16.62 -11.81 19.77
N SER A 170 -15.75 -11.90 18.75
CA SER A 170 -14.92 -10.79 18.28
C SER A 170 -15.78 -9.61 17.81
N ARG A 171 -15.46 -8.42 18.31
CA ARG A 171 -15.99 -7.15 17.78
C ARG A 171 -15.27 -6.68 16.52
N GLY A 172 -14.31 -7.47 16.03
CA GLY A 172 -13.56 -7.19 14.81
C GLY A 172 -14.46 -6.83 13.63
N ILE A 173 -14.01 -5.86 12.86
CA ILE A 173 -14.66 -5.42 11.62
C ILE A 173 -13.71 -5.59 10.44
N ALA A 174 -14.24 -5.40 9.25
CA ALA A 174 -13.48 -5.44 8.01
C ALA A 174 -14.03 -4.41 7.03
N GLY A 175 -13.17 -3.88 6.17
CA GLY A 175 -13.56 -2.91 5.16
C GLY A 175 -12.40 -2.47 4.28
N VAL A 176 -12.61 -1.37 3.57
CA VAL A 176 -11.65 -0.80 2.63
C VAL A 176 -11.29 0.63 3.05
N SER A 177 -10.01 0.96 2.94
CA SER A 177 -9.43 2.31 3.05
C SER A 177 -8.53 2.54 1.84
N GLY A 178 -8.86 3.48 0.96
CA GLY A 178 -8.20 3.68 -0.32
C GLY A 178 -8.25 2.42 -1.18
N SER A 179 -7.08 1.85 -1.48
CA SER A 179 -6.92 0.57 -2.19
C SER A 179 -6.60 -0.61 -1.27
N THR A 180 -6.65 -0.43 0.05
CA THR A 180 -6.25 -1.43 1.05
C THR A 180 -7.46 -2.02 1.75
N VAL A 181 -7.52 -3.36 1.81
CA VAL A 181 -8.49 -4.09 2.64
C VAL A 181 -7.95 -4.18 4.07
N ILE A 182 -8.74 -3.81 5.07
CA ILE A 182 -8.37 -3.89 6.49
C ILE A 182 -9.28 -4.92 7.17
N VAL A 183 -8.70 -5.86 7.91
CA VAL A 183 -9.43 -6.95 8.58
C VAL A 183 -8.92 -7.12 10.01
N ASN A 184 -9.85 -7.22 10.98
CA ASN A 184 -9.52 -7.52 12.36
C ASN A 184 -9.77 -8.99 12.72
N LEU A 185 -8.72 -9.72 13.11
CA LEU A 185 -8.79 -11.06 13.69
C LEU A 185 -8.63 -11.03 15.21
N ALA A 186 -9.26 -12.00 15.88
CA ALA A 186 -8.99 -12.29 17.28
C ALA A 186 -7.62 -12.99 17.42
N ALA A 187 -7.05 -12.99 18.63
CA ALA A 187 -5.64 -13.30 18.85
C ALA A 187 -5.36 -14.77 19.21
N SER A 188 -6.37 -15.59 19.51
CA SER A 188 -6.11 -17.01 19.80
C SER A 188 -5.59 -17.72 18.56
N ARG A 189 -4.72 -18.73 18.74
CA ARG A 189 -4.22 -19.54 17.63
C ARG A 189 -5.36 -20.24 16.86
N ALA A 190 -6.44 -20.60 17.54
CA ALA A 190 -7.62 -21.17 16.91
C ALA A 190 -8.32 -20.13 16.01
N ALA A 191 -8.51 -18.91 16.51
CA ALA A 191 -9.08 -17.81 15.74
C ALA A 191 -8.23 -17.43 14.51
N ILE A 192 -6.90 -17.41 14.65
CA ILE A 192 -5.99 -17.11 13.54
C ILE A 192 -6.07 -18.20 12.47
N ARG A 193 -5.99 -19.48 12.85
CA ARG A 193 -6.06 -20.59 11.89
C ARG A 193 -7.41 -20.65 11.17
N ASP A 194 -8.50 -20.57 11.92
CA ASP A 194 -9.86 -20.58 11.36
C ASP A 194 -10.13 -19.33 10.49
N GLY A 195 -9.71 -18.17 10.98
CA GLY A 195 -9.80 -16.92 10.24
C GLY A 195 -9.05 -16.98 8.93
N MET A 196 -7.80 -17.47 8.92
CA MET A 196 -7.00 -17.61 7.70
C MET A 196 -7.49 -18.73 6.76
N ALA A 197 -8.24 -19.71 7.24
CA ALA A 197 -8.92 -20.67 6.36
C ALA A 197 -10.14 -20.04 5.65
N THR A 198 -10.78 -19.05 6.27
CA THR A 198 -12.00 -18.40 5.78
C THR A 198 -11.72 -17.14 4.94
N LEU A 199 -10.71 -16.37 5.34
CA LEU A 199 -10.46 -15.01 4.88
C LEU A 199 -9.98 -14.89 3.42
N PRO A 200 -9.01 -15.70 2.94
CA PRO A 200 -8.35 -15.47 1.65
C PRO A 200 -9.30 -15.31 0.47
N PRO A 201 -10.24 -16.24 0.17
CA PRO A 201 -11.10 -16.09 -1.01
C PRO A 201 -11.95 -14.81 -0.97
N LEU A 202 -12.35 -14.36 0.22
CA LEU A 202 -13.12 -13.12 0.40
C LEU A 202 -12.26 -11.88 0.13
N VAL A 203 -11.03 -11.86 0.66
CA VAL A 203 -10.12 -10.72 0.49
C VAL A 203 -9.57 -10.65 -0.92
N HIS A 204 -9.21 -11.79 -1.54
CA HIS A 204 -8.80 -11.82 -2.95
C HIS A 204 -9.88 -11.21 -3.85
N HIS A 205 -11.14 -11.59 -3.65
CA HIS A 205 -12.26 -11.02 -4.40
C HIS A 205 -12.33 -9.49 -4.28
N LEU A 206 -12.17 -8.94 -3.07
CA LEU A 206 -12.17 -7.49 -2.86
C LEU A 206 -10.96 -6.80 -3.48
N ILE A 207 -9.76 -7.36 -3.34
CA ILE A 207 -8.54 -6.81 -3.95
C ILE A 207 -8.69 -6.77 -5.48
N ASP A 208 -9.21 -7.84 -6.08
CA ASP A 208 -9.43 -7.88 -7.53
C ASP A 208 -10.46 -6.85 -7.98
N GLN A 209 -11.50 -6.59 -7.18
CA GLN A 209 -12.46 -5.51 -7.44
C GLN A 209 -11.81 -4.13 -7.37
N LEU A 210 -10.93 -3.90 -6.39
CA LEU A 210 -10.23 -2.62 -6.23
C LEU A 210 -9.23 -2.38 -7.37
N ARG A 211 -8.47 -3.42 -7.77
CA ARG A 211 -7.52 -3.33 -8.90
C ARG A 211 -8.23 -3.04 -10.22
N ARG A 212 -9.37 -3.70 -10.50
CA ARG A 212 -10.21 -3.38 -11.68
C ARG A 212 -10.67 -1.92 -11.66
N ALA A 213 -11.23 -1.47 -10.53
CA ALA A 213 -11.80 -0.12 -10.43
C ALA A 213 -10.76 0.99 -10.59
N SER A 214 -9.48 0.76 -10.24
CA SER A 214 -8.40 1.72 -10.49
C SER A 214 -8.00 1.87 -11.96
N MET A 215 -8.46 0.97 -12.84
CA MET A 215 -8.09 0.95 -14.26
C MET A 215 -9.18 1.60 -15.13
N ASP A 216 -10.41 1.73 -14.60
CA ASP A 216 -11.56 2.33 -15.29
C ASP A 216 -11.65 3.88 -15.15
N VAL A 217 -10.65 4.53 -14.54
CA VAL A 217 -10.60 5.98 -14.25
C VAL A 217 -9.50 6.66 -15.05
#